data_AF-A0A3L8BQ82-F1
#
_entry.id   AF-A0A3L8BQ82-F1
#
_cell.length_a   1.000
_cell.length_b   1.000
_cell.length_c   1.000
_cell.angle_alpha   90.00
_cell.angle_beta   90.00
_cell.angle_gamma   90.00
#
_symmetry.space_group_name_H-M   'P 1'
#
loop_
_entity.id
_entity.type
_entity.pdbx_description
1 polymer ?
#
loop_
_entity_poly.entity_id
_entity_poly.type
_entity_poly.pdbx_seq_one_letter_code
_entity_poly.pdbx_strand_id
1 'polypeptide(L)' 'MSFIESKELKHLTRYVRGYLGGLRSLHMDIEGEEFKYLEGGEGETVIFLHGILGSKTQWRSLMQAYTNHYHVVALDIPG' A
#
# COMPACT_ATOMS: atom_id res chain seq x y z
N MET A 1 -30.12 -3.57 -18.71
CA MET A 1 -28.66 -3.33 -18.78
C MET A 1 -28.10 -2.60 -17.54
N SER A 2 -28.87 -1.81 -16.77
CA SER A 2 -28.33 -1.05 -15.61
C SER A 2 -28.08 -1.84 -14.30
N PHE A 3 -28.73 -3.00 -14.11
CA PHE A 3 -28.59 -3.76 -12.85
C PHE A 3 -27.21 -4.44 -12.70
N ILE A 4 -26.61 -4.90 -13.80
CA ILE A 4 -25.32 -5.61 -13.82
C ILE A 4 -24.16 -4.64 -13.55
N GLU A 5 -24.17 -3.47 -14.21
CA GLU A 5 -23.18 -2.39 -13.95
C GLU A 5 -23.16 -1.97 -12.47
N SER A 6 -24.32 -1.84 -11.83
CA SER A 6 -24.39 -1.42 -10.42
C SER A 6 -23.73 -2.41 -9.45
N LYS A 7 -23.70 -3.70 -9.79
CA LYS A 7 -23.09 -4.74 -8.97
C LYS A 7 -21.58 -4.75 -9.16
N GLU A 8 -21.11 -4.68 -10.42
CA GLU A 8 -19.68 -4.61 -10.73
C GLU A 8 -19.03 -3.34 -10.15
N LEU A 9 -19.69 -2.18 -10.26
CA LEU A 9 -19.20 -0.95 -9.62
C LEU A 9 -19.09 -1.09 -8.10
N LYS A 10 -20.01 -1.79 -7.43
CA LYS A 10 -19.93 -2.03 -5.97
C LYS A 10 -18.76 -2.95 -5.60
N HIS A 11 -18.51 -4.00 -6.39
CA HIS A 11 -17.37 -4.89 -6.17
C HIS A 11 -16.05 -4.17 -6.44
N LEU A 12 -15.96 -3.39 -7.52
CA LEU A 12 -14.80 -2.58 -7.84
C LEU A 12 -14.56 -1.51 -6.77
N THR A 13 -15.60 -0.79 -6.33
CA THR A 13 -15.46 0.22 -5.27
C THR A 13 -14.97 -0.40 -3.97
N ARG A 14 -15.47 -1.59 -3.60
CA ARG A 14 -15.00 -2.31 -2.42
C ARG A 14 -13.55 -2.77 -2.57
N TYR A 15 -13.19 -3.29 -3.74
CA TYR A 15 -11.82 -3.69 -4.05
C TYR A 15 -10.87 -2.51 -4.03
N VAL A 16 -11.22 -1.40 -4.69
CA VAL A 16 -10.44 -0.16 -4.74
C VAL A 16 -10.33 0.46 -3.35
N ARG A 17 -11.40 0.49 -2.56
CA ARG A 17 -11.34 0.95 -1.16
C ARG A 17 -10.53 0.01 -0.28
N GLY A 18 -10.54 -1.30 -0.49
CA GLY A 18 -9.64 -2.21 0.22
C GLY A 18 -8.18 -1.99 -0.21
N TYR A 19 -7.94 -1.89 -1.52
CA TYR A 19 -6.61 -1.77 -2.12
C TYR A 19 -5.93 -0.40 -1.89
N LEU A 20 -6.72 0.67 -1.86
CA LEU A 20 -6.28 2.07 -1.70
C LEU A 20 -6.62 2.65 -0.32
N GLY A 21 -7.64 2.14 0.36
CA GLY A 21 -8.09 2.67 1.65
C GLY A 21 -7.28 2.05 2.77
N GLY A 22 -6.23 2.74 3.17
CA GLY A 22 -5.42 2.37 4.34
C GLY A 22 -3.93 2.48 4.08
N LEU A 23 -3.50 2.46 2.81
CA LEU A 23 -2.09 2.62 2.43
C LEU A 23 -1.92 3.81 1.50
N ARG A 24 -1.22 4.83 1.98
CA ARG A 24 -0.81 6.01 1.21
C ARG A 24 0.46 5.69 0.43
N SER A 25 0.55 6.16 -0.81
CA SER A 25 1.80 6.17 -1.55
C SER A 25 2.47 7.51 -1.37
N LEU A 26 3.68 7.52 -0.81
CA LEU A 26 4.42 8.71 -0.44
C LEU A 26 5.81 8.66 -1.08
N HIS A 27 6.49 9.80 -1.05
CA HIS A 27 7.89 9.92 -1.47
C HIS A 27 8.62 10.89 -0.53
N MET A 28 9.95 10.75 -0.45
CA MET A 28 10.81 11.68 0.26
C MET A 28 12.17 11.79 -0.44
N ASP A 29 12.75 12.98 -0.43
CA ASP A 29 14.12 13.22 -0.90
C ASP A 29 15.08 13.04 0.28
N ILE A 30 16.10 12.20 0.10
CA ILE A 30 17.18 12.02 1.06
C ILE A 30 18.49 12.11 0.27
N GLU A 31 19.29 13.14 0.56
CA GLU A 31 20.59 13.37 -0.09
C GLU A 31 20.51 13.47 -1.62
N GLY A 32 19.39 13.97 -2.16
CA GLY A 32 19.17 14.12 -3.60
C GLY A 32 18.65 12.86 -4.30
N GLU A 33 18.37 11.80 -3.54
CA GLU A 33 17.74 10.57 -4.04
C GLU A 33 16.27 10.50 -3.63
N GLU A 34 15.38 10.16 -4.57
CA GLU A 34 13.95 10.04 -4.32
C GLU A 34 13.60 8.63 -3.82
N PHE A 35 13.13 8.54 -2.58
CA PHE A 35 12.64 7.31 -1.97
C PHE A 35 11.11 7.26 -2.04
N LYS A 36 10.57 6.22 -2.69
CA LYS A 36 9.11 5.97 -2.74
C LYS A 36 8.72 4.91 -1.74
N TYR A 37 7.67 5.16 -0.97
CA TYR A 37 7.21 4.22 0.04
C TYR A 37 5.68 4.14 0.14
N LEU A 38 5.18 3.03 0.69
CA LEU A 38 3.81 2.88 1.14
C LEU A 38 3.78 2.98 2.65
N GLU A 39 2.76 3.65 3.17
CA GLU A 39 2.59 3.86 4.60
C GLU A 39 1.12 3.79 5.01
N GLY A 40 0.84 3.21 6.17
CA GLY A 40 -0.49 3.22 6.76
C GLY A 40 -0.55 2.65 8.16
N GLY A 41 -1.73 2.72 8.76
CA GLY A 41 -1.95 2.29 10.14
C GLY A 41 -1.28 3.18 11.17
N GLU A 42 -1.33 2.75 12.44
CA GLU A 42 -0.80 3.45 13.60
C GLU A 42 -0.28 2.41 14.61
N GLY A 43 0.64 2.79 15.50
CA GLY A 43 1.20 1.91 16.54
C GLY A 43 2.68 1.56 16.30
N GLU A 44 3.09 0.37 16.74
CA GLU A 44 4.47 -0.09 16.55
C GLU A 44 4.79 -0.23 15.05
N THR A 45 6.00 0.19 14.64
CA THR A 45 6.36 0.25 13.22
C THR A 45 6.91 -1.08 12.73
N VAL A 46 6.31 -1.59 11.65
CA VAL A 46 6.77 -2.76 10.90
C VAL A 46 7.24 -2.32 9.52
N ILE A 47 8.50 -2.62 9.20
CA ILE A 47 9.11 -2.31 7.91
C ILE A 47 9.13 -3.56 7.03
N PHE A 48 8.61 -3.43 5.81
CA PHE A 48 8.63 -4.47 4.78
C PHE A 48 9.69 -4.14 3.74
N LEU A 49 10.70 -5.01 3.62
CA LEU A 49 11.80 -4.89 2.67
C LEU A 49 11.64 -5.93 1.56
N HIS A 50 11.66 -5.50 0.31
CA HIS A 50 11.64 -6.41 -0.83
C HIS A 50 13.04 -6.96 -1.14
N GLY A 51 13.10 -8.05 -1.91
CA GLY A 51 14.35 -8.59 -2.45
C GLY A 51 14.77 -7.96 -3.77
N ILE A 52 15.75 -8.59 -4.44
CA ILE A 52 16.24 -8.19 -5.77
C ILE A 52 15.08 -8.17 -6.78
N LEU A 53 15.04 -7.13 -7.64
CA LEU A 53 13.97 -6.89 -8.62
C LEU A 53 12.56 -6.76 -8.02
N GLY A 54 12.46 -6.53 -6.71
CA GLY A 54 11.21 -6.31 -6.00
C GLY A 54 10.75 -4.86 -5.98
N SER A 55 9.59 -4.62 -5.36
CA SER A 55 9.10 -3.27 -5.07
C SER A 55 8.20 -3.27 -3.83
N LYS A 56 7.98 -2.09 -3.25
CA LYS A 56 7.06 -1.86 -2.12
C LYS A 56 5.65 -2.41 -2.35
N THR A 57 5.22 -2.52 -3.61
CA THR A 57 3.85 -2.93 -3.95
C THR A 57 3.59 -4.42 -3.69
N GLN A 58 4.64 -5.25 -3.64
CA GLN A 58 4.53 -6.69 -3.35
C GLN A 58 3.91 -6.95 -1.97
N TRP A 59 4.05 -6.01 -1.04
CA TRP A 59 3.59 -6.17 0.33
C TRP A 59 2.18 -5.66 0.59
N ARG A 60 1.51 -5.01 -0.38
CA ARG A 60 0.24 -4.29 -0.14
C ARG A 60 -0.84 -5.12 0.55
N SER A 61 -1.09 -6.33 0.05
CA SER A 61 -2.12 -7.21 0.62
C SER A 61 -1.75 -7.65 2.04
N LEU A 62 -0.47 -7.87 2.33
CA LEU A 62 0.00 -8.23 3.65
C LEU A 62 -0.08 -7.02 4.60
N MET A 63 0.40 -5.86 4.19
CA MET A 63 0.35 -4.62 4.97
C MET A 63 -1.08 -4.30 5.43
N GLN A 64 -2.09 -4.45 4.57
CA GLN A 64 -3.50 -4.22 4.92
C GLN A 64 -4.00 -5.10 6.08
N ALA A 65 -3.44 -6.29 6.25
CA ALA A 65 -3.80 -7.15 7.38
C ALA A 65 -3.24 -6.63 8.72
N TYR A 66 -2.25 -5.73 8.69
CA TYR A 66 -1.54 -5.23 9.87
C TYR A 66 -1.89 -3.77 10.21
N THR A 67 -2.50 -2.99 9.29
CA THR A 67 -2.81 -1.56 9.50
C THR A 67 -3.72 -1.28 10.70
N ASN A 68 -4.48 -2.27 11.21
CA ASN A 68 -5.35 -2.10 12.37
C ASN A 68 -4.59 -2.03 13.72
N HIS A 69 -3.34 -2.51 13.75
CA HIS A 69 -2.56 -2.64 15.00
C HIS A 69 -1.14 -2.11 14.89
N TYR A 70 -0.64 -1.95 13.66
CA TYR A 70 0.73 -1.54 13.40
C TYR A 70 0.75 -0.37 12.43
N HIS A 71 1.76 0.47 12.61
CA HIS A 71 2.21 1.39 11.60
C HIS A 71 3.06 0.61 10.59
N VAL A 72 2.63 0.50 9.34
CA VAL A 72 3.28 -0.34 8.33
C VAL A 72 3.93 0.53 7.26
N VAL A 73 5.20 0.25 6.95
CA VAL A 73 5.98 0.97 5.93
C VAL A 73 6.63 -0.02 4.96
N ALA A 74 6.47 0.19 3.66
CA ALA A 74 7.18 -0.56 2.62
C ALA A 74 7.91 0.40 1.68
N LEU A 75 9.22 0.25 1.53
CA LEU A 75 10.08 1.14 0.75
C LEU A 75 10.48 0.50 -0.59
N ASP A 76 10.55 1.30 -1.66
CA ASP A 76 11.34 0.95 -2.85
C ASP A 76 12.80 1.27 -2.56
N ILE A 77 13.61 0.23 -2.34
CA ILE A 77 15.03 0.37 -2.01
C ILE A 77 15.79 0.76 -3.29
N PRO A 78 16.53 1.88 -3.30
CA PRO A 78 17.39 2.23 -4.43
C PRO A 78 18.47 1.17 -4.66
N GLY A 79 18.75 0.87 -5.93
CA GLY A 79 19.74 -0.10 -6.36
C GLY A 79 19.99 0.01 -7.86
#